data_AF-A0A5B0QM26-F1
#
_entry.id   AF-A0A5B0QM26-F1
#
_cell.length_a   1.000
_cell.length_b   1.000
_cell.length_c   1.000
_cell.angle_alpha   90.00
_cell.angle_beta   90.00
_cell.angle_gamma   90.00
#
_symmetry.space_group_name_H-M   'P 1'
#
loop_
_entity.id
_entity.type
_entity.pdbx_description
1 polymer ?
#
loop_
_entity_poly.entity_id
_entity_poly.type
_entity_poly.pdbx_seq_one_letter_code
_entity_poly.pdbx_strand_id
1 'polypeptide(L)'
;MVMLDEIPVKPKANRLPEDLVNMDATDLSKHIISWSIQLYHDQPKPLQVEAVTSLVEGKHTFVRAGTGFGKTRIAEMFIGLFDKKVVVLVLVPLDSLGDDQVRTYTAADWQDHR
;
A
#
# COMPACT_ATOMS: atom_id res chain seq x y z
N MET A 1 -19.44 43.12 -2.11
CA MET A 1 -18.49 42.07 -2.50
C MET A 1 -17.78 41.65 -1.22
N VAL A 2 -18.18 40.52 -0.64
CA VAL A 2 -17.62 40.05 0.64
C VAL A 2 -16.45 39.14 0.29
N MET A 3 -15.26 39.50 0.75
CA MET A 3 -14.09 38.63 0.68
C MET A 3 -14.33 37.48 1.65
N LEU A 4 -14.37 36.25 1.15
CA LEU A 4 -14.31 35.07 2.01
C LEU A 4 -12.88 35.00 2.54
N ASP A 5 -12.71 35.17 3.85
CA ASP A 5 -11.43 34.95 4.51
C ASP A 5 -10.97 33.51 4.23
N GLU A 6 -9.82 33.36 3.58
CA GLU A 6 -9.23 32.05 3.33
C GLU A 6 -8.82 31.43 4.67
N ILE A 7 -9.56 30.43 5.11
CA ILE A 7 -9.19 29.61 6.27
C ILE A 7 -7.94 28.82 5.86
N PRO A 8 -6.77 29.04 6.49
CA PRO A 8 -5.56 28.30 6.14
C PRO A 8 -5.75 26.84 6.56
N VAL A 9 -6.00 25.97 5.58
CA VAL A 9 -6.04 24.52 5.79
C VAL A 9 -4.59 24.08 6.02
N LYS A 10 -4.18 23.90 7.27
CA LYS A 10 -2.90 23.24 7.57
C LYS A 10 -2.96 21.82 7.02
N PRO A 11 -2.15 21.43 6.02
CA PRO A 11 -2.18 20.08 5.49
C PRO A 11 -1.70 19.12 6.58
N LYS A 12 -2.63 18.34 7.13
CA LYS A 12 -2.29 17.22 8.02
C LYS A 12 -1.81 16.08 7.13
N ALA A 13 -0.52 15.76 7.18
CA ALA A 13 0.03 14.60 6.49
C ALA A 13 -0.80 13.36 6.83
N ASN A 14 -1.18 12.59 5.82
CA ASN A 14 -1.88 11.34 6.07
C ASN A 14 -0.94 10.38 6.83
N ARG A 15 -1.47 9.69 7.83
CA ARG A 15 -0.73 8.76 8.68
C ARG A 15 -1.49 7.45 8.72
N LEU A 16 -0.76 6.37 9.00
CA LEU A 16 -1.39 5.10 9.33
C LEU A 16 -2.27 5.28 10.58
N PRO A 17 -3.36 4.52 10.71
CA PRO A 17 -4.19 4.53 11.91
C PRO A 17 -3.36 4.27 13.16
N GLU A 18 -3.58 5.04 14.23
CA GLU A 18 -2.81 4.89 15.48
C GLU A 18 -2.95 3.49 16.07
N ASP A 19 -4.15 2.91 15.99
CA ASP A 19 -4.43 1.55 16.44
C ASP A 19 -3.58 0.51 15.71
N LEU A 20 -3.32 0.71 14.40
CA LEU A 20 -2.49 -0.18 13.59
C LEU A 20 -1.01 -0.08 13.98
N VAL A 21 -0.51 1.13 14.18
CA VAL A 21 0.90 1.38 14.55
C VAL A 21 1.22 0.87 15.95
N ASN A 22 0.23 0.84 16.84
CA ASN A 22 0.38 0.39 18.22
C ASN A 22 0.13 -1.12 18.42
N MET A 23 -0.23 -1.88 17.37
CA MET A 23 -0.35 -3.33 17.45
C MET A 23 0.99 -3.98 17.76
N ASP A 24 0.99 -5.09 18.51
CA ASP A 24 2.17 -5.93 18.58
C ASP A 24 2.42 -6.62 17.23
N ALA A 25 3.66 -7.07 17.01
CA ALA A 25 4.08 -7.63 15.74
C ALA A 25 3.23 -8.84 15.28
N THR A 26 2.68 -9.63 16.23
CA THR A 26 1.86 -10.80 15.92
C THR A 26 0.51 -10.37 15.38
N ASP A 27 -0.16 -9.45 16.06
CA ASP A 27 -1.49 -8.99 15.67
C ASP A 27 -1.43 -8.11 14.41
N LEU A 28 -0.38 -7.30 14.27
CA LEU A 28 -0.11 -6.57 13.03
C LEU A 28 0.06 -7.52 11.84
N SER A 29 0.86 -8.58 12.01
CA SER A 29 1.07 -9.57 10.94
C SER A 29 -0.23 -10.28 10.57
N LYS A 30 -1.07 -10.65 11.55
CA LYS A 30 -2.40 -11.24 11.29
C LYS A 30 -3.31 -10.27 10.52
N HIS A 31 -3.30 -9.00 10.91
CA HIS A 31 -4.09 -7.96 10.24
C HIS A 31 -3.68 -7.82 8.78
N ILE A 32 -2.37 -7.71 8.51
CA ILE A 32 -1.82 -7.64 7.14
C ILE A 32 -2.18 -8.89 6.33
N ILE A 33 -2.06 -10.08 6.92
CA ILE A 33 -2.43 -11.34 6.26
C ILE A 33 -3.92 -11.35 5.90
N SER A 34 -4.79 -10.99 6.86
CA SER A 34 -6.24 -10.95 6.62
C SER A 34 -6.58 -9.97 5.49
N TRP A 35 -5.93 -8.81 5.49
CA TRP A 35 -6.12 -7.81 4.45
C TRP A 35 -5.65 -8.32 3.07
N SER A 36 -4.48 -8.96 3.01
CA SER A 36 -3.98 -9.57 1.77
C SER A 36 -4.93 -10.62 1.22
N ILE A 37 -5.49 -11.48 2.07
CA ILE A 37 -6.43 -12.53 1.66
C ILE A 37 -7.71 -11.90 1.10
N GLN A 38 -8.18 -10.79 1.67
CA GLN A 38 -9.35 -10.07 1.14
C GLN A 38 -9.07 -9.49 -0.25
N LEU A 39 -7.86 -8.96 -0.48
CA LEU A 39 -7.48 -8.35 -1.76
C LEU A 39 -7.21 -9.37 -2.88
N TYR A 40 -6.52 -10.48 -2.58
CA TYR A 40 -6.03 -11.40 -3.61
C TYR A 40 -6.65 -12.80 -3.56
N HIS A 41 -7.47 -13.08 -2.55
CA HIS A 41 -8.10 -14.39 -2.33
C HIS A 41 -7.09 -15.56 -2.19
N ASP A 42 -5.84 -15.26 -1.85
CA ASP A 42 -4.78 -16.23 -1.60
C ASP A 42 -3.92 -15.83 -0.39
N GLN A 43 -3.05 -16.76 0.03
CA GLN A 43 -2.14 -16.51 1.16
C GLN A 43 -0.94 -15.68 0.72
N PRO A 44 -0.59 -14.60 1.44
CA PRO A 44 0.63 -13.86 1.16
C PRO A 44 1.86 -14.69 1.50
N LYS A 45 2.98 -14.37 0.84
CA LYS A 45 4.28 -14.96 1.19
C LYS A 45 4.79 -14.31 2.49
N PRO A 46 5.47 -15.07 3.37
CA PRO A 46 5.98 -14.53 4.65
C PRO A 46 6.83 -13.26 4.49
N LEU A 47 7.73 -13.23 3.51
CA LEU A 47 8.59 -12.06 3.26
C LEU A 47 7.80 -10.83 2.77
N GLN A 48 6.63 -11.01 2.14
CA GLN A 48 5.78 -9.86 1.80
C GLN A 48 5.15 -9.27 3.08
N VAL A 49 4.69 -10.10 4.00
CA VAL A 49 4.13 -9.68 5.30
C VAL A 49 5.22 -8.98 6.12
N GLU A 50 6.40 -9.58 6.24
CA GLU A 50 7.54 -9.00 6.94
C GLU A 50 7.92 -7.61 6.40
N ALA A 51 7.94 -7.46 5.07
CA ALA A 51 8.21 -6.18 4.44
C ALA A 51 7.16 -5.12 4.79
N VAL A 52 5.87 -5.46 4.74
CA VAL A 52 4.78 -4.53 5.10
C VAL A 52 4.83 -4.18 6.58
N THR A 53 5.06 -5.15 7.47
CA THR A 53 5.23 -4.91 8.92
C THR A 53 6.36 -3.91 9.17
N SER A 54 7.52 -4.11 8.53
CA SER A 54 8.66 -3.18 8.63
C SER A 54 8.33 -1.77 8.14
N LEU A 55 7.50 -1.63 7.10
CA LEU A 55 7.06 -0.33 6.59
C LEU A 55 6.06 0.36 7.54
N VAL A 56 5.16 -0.39 8.18
CA VAL A 56 4.22 0.13 9.18
C VAL A 56 4.97 0.68 10.40
N GLU A 57 6.06 0.03 10.79
CA GLU A 57 6.97 0.51 11.85
C GLU A 57 7.81 1.75 11.43
N GLY A 58 7.66 2.22 10.19
CA GLY A 58 8.38 3.39 9.66
C GLY A 58 9.85 3.14 9.35
N LYS A 59 10.27 1.88 9.19
CA LYS A 59 11.67 1.52 8.90
C LYS A 59 11.97 1.64 7.41
N HIS A 60 13.24 1.91 7.09
CA HIS A 60 13.74 1.73 5.72
C HIS A 60 13.88 0.23 5.41
N THR A 61 13.08 -0.26 4.47
CA THR A 61 12.98 -1.70 4.16
C THR A 61 13.63 -2.02 2.82
N PHE A 62 14.59 -2.95 2.81
CA PHE A 62 15.18 -3.50 1.60
C PHE A 62 14.74 -4.96 1.43
N VAL A 63 14.08 -5.28 0.31
CA VAL A 63 13.60 -6.63 0.01
C VAL A 63 14.38 -7.22 -1.15
N ARG A 64 15.08 -8.34 -0.91
CA ARG A 64 15.72 -9.12 -1.97
C ARG A 64 14.79 -10.22 -2.45
N ALA A 65 14.21 -10.05 -3.63
CA ALA A 65 13.28 -11.01 -4.21
C ALA A 65 13.41 -11.12 -5.73
N GLY A 66 13.24 -12.34 -6.26
CA GLY A 66 13.29 -12.63 -7.70
C GLY A 66 12.13 -12.02 -8.51
N THR A 67 12.16 -12.22 -9.82
CA THR A 67 11.02 -11.97 -10.71
C THR A 67 9.87 -12.92 -10.37
N GLY A 68 8.62 -12.53 -10.66
CA GLY A 68 7.43 -13.32 -10.31
C GLY A 68 7.15 -13.46 -8.80
N PHE A 69 7.96 -12.85 -7.93
CA PHE A 69 7.74 -12.95 -6.48
C PHE A 69 6.42 -12.30 -6.02
N GLY A 70 5.90 -11.33 -6.76
CA GLY A 70 4.76 -10.51 -6.35
C GLY A 70 5.20 -9.29 -5.52
N LYS A 71 6.31 -8.64 -5.88
CA LYS A 71 6.81 -7.44 -5.20
C LYS A 71 5.77 -6.31 -5.18
N THR A 72 4.98 -6.16 -6.25
CA THR A 72 3.88 -5.18 -6.33
C THR A 72 2.90 -5.33 -5.16
N ARG A 73 2.59 -6.56 -4.75
CA ARG A 73 1.67 -6.81 -3.62
C ARG A 73 2.16 -6.20 -2.30
N ILE A 74 3.47 -6.03 -2.10
CA ILE A 74 4.02 -5.36 -0.90
C ILE A 74 3.55 -3.91 -0.85
N ALA A 75 3.65 -3.19 -1.98
CA ALA A 75 3.20 -1.81 -2.07
C ALA A 75 1.68 -1.70 -1.94
N GLU A 76 0.94 -2.57 -2.62
CA GLU A 76 -0.53 -2.58 -2.60
C GLU A 76 -1.10 -2.89 -1.21
N MET A 77 -0.54 -3.89 -0.51
CA MET A 77 -0.90 -4.17 0.89
C MET A 77 -0.63 -2.96 1.77
N PHE A 78 0.55 -2.33 1.67
CA PHE A 78 0.90 -1.18 2.49
C PHE A 78 0.01 0.04 2.23
N ILE A 79 -0.31 0.34 0.96
CA ILE A 79 -1.23 1.42 0.57
C ILE A 79 -2.63 1.18 1.15
N GLY A 80 -3.09 -0.08 1.13
CA GLY A 80 -4.41 -0.45 1.64
C GLY A 80 -4.59 -0.26 3.15
N LEU A 81 -3.52 -0.05 3.92
CA LEU A 81 -3.60 0.17 5.38
C LEU A 81 -3.95 1.63 5.77
N PHE A 82 -4.07 2.54 4.80
CA PHE A 82 -4.41 3.94 5.07
C PHE A 82 -5.93 4.19 4.93
N ASP A 83 -6.52 4.86 5.93
CA ASP A 83 -7.95 5.25 5.90
C ASP A 83 -8.28 6.31 4.84
N LYS A 84 -7.26 7.03 4.37
CA LYS A 84 -7.40 8.11 3.39
C LYS A 84 -6.46 7.85 2.22
N LYS A 85 -6.79 8.44 1.07
CA LYS A 85 -5.96 8.37 -0.13
C LYS A 85 -4.54 8.84 0.17
N VAL A 86 -3.57 7.99 -0.17
CA VAL A 86 -2.13 8.30 -0.13
C VAL A 86 -1.54 8.29 -1.53
N VAL A 87 -0.39 8.94 -1.68
CA VAL A 87 0.44 8.84 -2.87
C VAL A 87 1.64 7.96 -2.53
N VAL A 88 1.83 6.89 -3.31
CA VAL A 88 3.03 6.05 -3.24
C VAL A 88 3.76 6.16 -4.57
N LEU A 89 5.00 6.62 -4.53
CA LEU A 89 5.87 6.72 -5.68
C LEU A 89 6.69 5.43 -5.79
N VAL A 90 6.44 4.65 -6.84
CA VAL A 90 7.22 3.46 -7.17
C VAL A 90 8.17 3.82 -8.31
N LEU A 91 9.48 3.80 -8.04
CA LEU A 91 10.50 4.04 -9.04
C LEU A 91 10.94 2.70 -9.65
N VAL A 92 10.60 2.50 -10.92
CA VAL A 92 10.95 1.30 -11.69
C VAL A 92 12.06 1.68 -12.68
N PRO A 93 13.19 0.96 -12.72
CA PRO A 93 14.34 1.34 -13.53
C PRO A 93 14.24 0.99 -15.02
N LEU A 94 13.16 0.35 -15.49
CA LEU A 94 13.00 -0.11 -16.87
C LEU A 94 11.56 0.16 -17.36
N ASP A 95 11.41 0.89 -18.47
CA ASP A 95 10.10 1.16 -19.11
C ASP A 95 9.35 -0.14 -19.45
N SER A 96 10.08 -1.18 -19.86
CA SER A 96 9.53 -2.50 -20.20
C SER A 96 8.99 -3.30 -19.00
N LEU A 97 9.38 -2.96 -17.76
CA LEU A 97 8.76 -3.51 -16.55
C LEU A 97 7.55 -2.69 -16.09
N GLY A 98 7.48 -1.41 -16.47
CA GLY A 98 6.36 -0.52 -16.17
C GLY A 98 5.06 -1.01 -16.81
N ASP A 99 5.10 -1.42 -18.08
CA ASP A 99 3.92 -1.91 -18.81
C ASP A 99 3.29 -3.16 -18.18
N ASP A 100 4.10 -4.09 -17.66
CA ASP A 100 3.62 -5.29 -16.96
C ASP A 100 3.00 -4.95 -15.58
N GLN A 101 3.46 -3.89 -14.93
CA GLN A 101 2.85 -3.40 -13.69
C GLN A 101 1.57 -2.60 -13.95
N VAL A 102 1.51 -1.78 -15.00
CA VAL A 102 0.32 -1.00 -15.39
C VAL A 102 -0.82 -1.91 -15.82
N ARG A 103 -0.54 -3.03 -16.51
CA ARG A 103 -1.55 -4.00 -16.92
C ARG A 103 -2.33 -4.60 -15.75
N THR A 104 -1.68 -4.75 -14.59
CA THR A 104 -2.30 -5.32 -13.38
C THR A 104 -3.38 -4.39 -12.82
N TYR A 105 -3.20 -3.07 -12.89
CA TYR A 105 -4.21 -2.09 -12.46
C TYR A 105 -5.38 -2.02 -13.44
N THR A 106 -5.13 -2.12 -14.75
CA THR A 106 -6.22 -2.00 -15.75
C THR A 106 -7.13 -3.22 -15.84
N ALA A 107 -6.69 -4.43 -15.48
CA ALA A 107 -7.54 -5.62 -15.63
C ALA A 107 -8.65 -5.73 -14.57
N ALA A 108 -8.45 -5.18 -13.37
CA ALA A 108 -9.44 -5.20 -12.28
C ALA A 108 -10.46 -4.04 -12.37
N ASP A 109 -10.14 -2.95 -13.08
CA ASP A 109 -10.91 -1.71 -13.05
C ASP A 109 -11.94 -1.53 -14.19
N TRP A 110 -12.00 -2.42 -15.19
CA TRP A 110 -12.85 -2.23 -16.39
C TRP A 110 -14.12 -3.10 -16.51
N GLN A 111 -14.54 -3.84 -15.48
CA GLN A 111 -15.77 -4.66 -15.55
C GLN A 111 -16.97 -4.19 -14.72
N ASP A 112 -16.90 -3.10 -13.94
CA ASP A 112 -18.03 -2.71 -13.06
C ASP A 112 -18.71 -1.36 -13.39
N HIS A 113 -18.45 -0.76 -14.56
CA HIS A 113 -19.13 0.46 -14.98
C HIS A 113 -19.68 0.40 -16.42
N ARG A 114 -20.59 -0.53 -16.67
CA ARG A 114 -21.61 -0.40 -17.72
C ARG A 114 -22.97 -0.87 -17.26
#